data_AF-A0A7X7IM34-F1
#
_entry.id   AF-A0A7X7IM34-F1
#
_cell.length_a   1.000
_cell.length_b   1.000
_cell.length_c   1.000
_cell.angle_alpha   90.00
_cell.angle_beta   90.00
_cell.angle_gamma   90.00
#
_symmetry.space_group_name_H-M   'P 1'
#
loop_
_entity.id
_entity.type
_entity.pdbx_description
1 polymer ?
#
loop_
_entity_poly.entity_id
_entity_poly.type
_entity_poly.pdbx_seq_one_letter_code
_entity_poly.pdbx_strand_id
1 'polypeptide(L)'
;MFDIDGKIKTIREKEEITHTAGFWDDPKKAEELMKEISSVRSWTTAFTETDTAVEDLLVMYDFYKEGEASDGEMESQYGKSLAAVEKLELRNMLRREEDRLGALLKINAGAGGTESNDWA
;
A
#
# COMPACT_ATOMS: atom_id res chain seq x y z
N MET A 1 3.49 10.85 -5.04
CA MET A 1 2.49 9.77 -4.95
C MET A 1 2.55 9.06 -3.60
N PHE A 2 3.71 8.54 -3.19
CA PHE A 2 3.86 7.82 -1.90
C PHE A 2 4.63 8.56 -0.81
N ASP A 3 5.51 9.53 -1.15
CA ASP A 3 6.30 10.33 -0.19
C ASP A 3 6.95 9.48 0.94
N ILE A 4 7.72 8.47 0.55
CA ILE A 4 8.30 7.49 1.47
C ILE A 4 9.34 8.14 2.38
N ASP A 5 10.18 9.03 1.86
CA ASP A 5 11.18 9.75 2.66
C ASP A 5 10.53 10.63 3.73
N GLY A 6 9.46 11.36 3.38
CA GLY A 6 8.68 12.14 4.34
C GLY A 6 8.05 11.26 5.43
N LYS A 7 7.55 10.07 5.05
CA LYS A 7 7.00 9.09 6.01
C LYS A 7 8.06 8.51 6.93
N ILE A 8 9.24 8.17 6.41
CA ILE A 8 10.37 7.67 7.21
C ILE A 8 10.81 8.74 8.21
N LYS A 9 10.92 10.00 7.77
CA LYS A 9 11.22 11.12 8.65
C LYS A 9 10.17 11.29 9.75
N THR A 10 8.89 11.25 9.38
CA THR A 10 7.77 11.33 10.34
C THR A 10 7.81 10.19 11.37
N ILE A 11 8.12 8.97 10.94
CA ILE A 11 8.28 7.82 11.84
C ILE A 11 9.39 8.10 12.85
N ARG A 12 10.57 8.52 12.38
CA ARG A 12 11.72 8.83 13.25
C ARG A 12 11.40 9.92 14.26
N GLU A 13 10.80 11.02 13.81
CA GLU A 13 10.40 12.12 14.69
C GLU A 13 9.42 11.66 15.79
N LYS A 14 8.46 10.80 15.45
CA LYS A 14 7.51 10.24 16.43
C LYS A 14 8.15 9.20 17.35
N GLU A 15 9.10 8.41 16.86
CA GLU A 15 9.85 7.46 17.69
C GLU A 15 10.71 8.17 18.75
N GLU A 16 11.32 9.31 18.42
CA GLU A 16 12.07 10.11 19.40
C GLU A 16 11.18 10.54 20.58
N ILE A 17 9.90 10.85 20.34
CA ILE A 17 8.94 11.17 21.41
C ILE A 17 8.76 9.98 22.35
N THR A 18 8.79 8.74 21.84
CA THR A 18 8.65 7.53 22.66
C THR A 18 9.83 7.30 23.61
N HIS A 19 10.97 7.94 23.34
CA HIS A 19 12.17 7.90 24.18
C HIS A 19 12.20 9.00 25.25
N THR A 20 11.25 9.94 25.22
CA THR A 20 11.19 11.02 26.22
C THR A 20 10.73 10.51 27.59
N ALA A 21 11.28 11.10 28.66
CA ALA A 21 10.88 10.78 30.01
C ALA A 21 9.40 11.16 30.24
N GLY A 22 8.63 10.25 30.85
CA GLY A 22 7.21 10.44 31.14
C GLY A 22 6.27 10.16 29.97
N PHE A 23 6.77 9.76 28.79
CA PHE A 23 5.92 9.34 27.68
C PHE A 23 4.97 8.18 28.07
N TRP A 24 5.48 7.23 28.85
CA TRP A 24 4.73 6.05 29.31
C TRP A 24 3.83 6.34 30.52
N ASP A 25 3.83 7.56 31.06
CA ASP A 25 3.00 7.94 32.21
C ASP A 25 1.52 8.16 31.82
N ASP A 26 1.26 8.41 30.53
CA ASP A 26 -0.09 8.50 29.96
C ASP A 26 -0.29 7.37 28.92
N PRO A 27 -0.76 6.18 29.36
CA PRO A 27 -0.90 5.00 28.49
C PRO A 27 -1.77 5.25 27.27
N LYS A 28 -2.79 6.12 27.39
CA LYS A 28 -3.73 6.39 26.30
C LYS A 28 -3.06 7.19 25.18
N LYS A 29 -2.30 8.23 25.53
CA LYS A 29 -1.49 8.98 24.54
C LYS A 29 -0.39 8.12 23.92
N ALA A 30 0.24 7.27 24.73
CA ALA A 30 1.25 6.35 24.23
C ALA A 30 0.67 5.38 23.20
N GLU A 31 -0.51 4.80 23.48
CA GLU A 31 -1.22 3.92 22.55
C GLU A 31 -1.59 4.62 21.23
N GLU A 32 -2.15 5.84 21.32
CA GLU A 32 -2.50 6.64 20.15
C GLU A 32 -1.28 6.92 19.26
N LEU A 33 -0.16 7.38 19.85
CA LEU A 33 1.06 7.66 19.09
C LEU A 33 1.65 6.38 18.46
N MET A 34 1.68 5.27 19.20
CA MET A 34 2.16 3.98 18.68
C MET A 34 1.30 3.48 17.51
N LYS A 35 -0.02 3.68 17.57
CA LYS A 35 -0.94 3.35 16.48
C LYS A 35 -0.66 4.21 15.25
N GLU A 36 -0.38 5.49 15.42
CA GLU A 36 0.02 6.37 14.32
C GLU A 36 1.35 5.94 13.69
N ILE A 37 2.37 5.64 14.50
CA ILE A 37 3.66 5.13 14.03
C ILE A 37 3.47 3.85 13.23
N SER A 38 2.70 2.89 13.76
CA SER A 38 2.40 1.62 13.10
C SER A 38 1.68 1.82 11.76
N SER A 39 0.70 2.74 11.73
CA SER A 39 -0.03 3.08 10.50
C SER A 39 0.91 3.63 9.42
N VAL A 40 1.79 4.59 9.75
CA VAL A 40 2.75 5.14 8.79
C VAL A 40 3.82 4.12 8.39
N ARG A 41 4.32 3.32 9.35
CA ARG A 41 5.31 2.26 9.09
C ARG A 41 4.77 1.19 8.15
N SER A 42 3.50 0.82 8.29
CA SER A 42 2.89 -0.16 7.39
C SER A 42 2.91 0.29 5.92
N TRP A 43 2.95 1.60 5.65
CA TRP A 43 3.12 2.13 4.30
C TRP A 43 4.56 2.03 3.81
N THR A 44 5.53 2.42 4.64
CA THR A 44 6.95 2.33 4.26
C THR A 44 7.37 0.89 4.04
N THR A 45 6.91 -0.03 4.90
CA THR A 45 7.15 -1.48 4.74
C THR A 45 6.54 -2.03 3.45
N ALA A 46 5.27 -1.73 3.15
CA ALA A 46 4.63 -2.20 1.92
C ALA A 46 5.33 -1.68 0.66
N PHE A 47 5.83 -0.45 0.69
CA PHE A 47 6.62 0.09 -0.40
C PHE A 47 7.96 -0.64 -0.54
N THR A 48 8.72 -0.80 0.55
CA THR A 48 10.01 -1.52 0.54
C THR A 48 9.85 -2.96 0.06
N GLU A 49 8.82 -3.68 0.50
CA GLU A 49 8.54 -5.05 0.02
C GLU A 49 8.32 -5.09 -1.50
N THR A 50 7.65 -4.08 -2.04
CA THR A 50 7.39 -3.97 -3.49
C THR A 50 8.67 -3.64 -4.24
N ASP A 51 9.44 -2.70 -3.73
CA ASP A 51 10.72 -2.26 -4.28
C ASP A 51 11.71 -3.44 -4.36
N THR A 52 11.87 -4.19 -3.26
CA THR A 52 12.69 -5.40 -3.22
C THR A 52 12.20 -6.46 -4.21
N ALA A 53 10.89 -6.69 -4.34
CA ALA A 53 10.38 -7.66 -5.31
C ALA A 53 10.75 -7.28 -6.76
N VAL A 54 10.69 -5.98 -7.08
CA VAL A 54 11.10 -5.46 -8.39
C VAL A 54 12.61 -5.55 -8.59
N GLU A 55 13.41 -5.25 -7.58
CA GLU A 55 14.88 -5.44 -7.63
C GLU A 55 15.24 -6.91 -7.87
N ASP A 56 14.60 -7.84 -7.15
CA ASP A 56 14.80 -9.28 -7.33
C ASP A 56 14.42 -9.72 -8.75
N LEU A 57 13.38 -9.14 -9.35
CA LEU A 57 13.01 -9.39 -10.75
C LEU A 57 14.09 -8.91 -11.72
N LEU A 58 14.69 -7.75 -11.48
CA LEU A 58 15.78 -7.25 -12.32
C LEU A 58 16.99 -8.17 -12.26
N VAL A 59 17.35 -8.64 -11.06
CA VAL A 59 18.43 -9.63 -10.88
C VAL A 59 18.10 -10.95 -11.59
N MET A 60 16.87 -11.45 -11.45
CA MET A 60 16.42 -12.65 -12.15
C MET A 60 16.46 -12.49 -13.67
N TYR A 61 16.14 -11.30 -14.17
CA TYR A 61 16.19 -11.00 -15.60
C TYR A 61 17.62 -10.99 -16.13
N ASP A 62 18.60 -10.54 -15.34
CA ASP A 62 20.01 -10.62 -15.70
C ASP A 62 20.48 -12.08 -15.79
N PHE A 63 20.14 -12.95 -14.82
CA PHE A 63 20.43 -14.39 -14.91
C PHE A 63 19.74 -15.05 -16.10
N TYR A 64 18.50 -14.66 -16.40
CA TYR A 64 17.77 -15.17 -17.56
C TYR A 64 18.49 -14.82 -18.88
N LYS A 65 19.00 -13.60 -19.02
CA LYS A 65 19.78 -13.18 -20.20
C LYS A 65 21.07 -13.95 -20.37
N GLU A 66 21.71 -14.32 -19.27
CA GLU A 66 22.94 -15.12 -19.27
C GLU A 66 22.67 -16.61 -19.51
N GLY A 67 21.40 -17.02 -19.58
CA GLY A 67 20.99 -18.42 -19.75
C GLY A 67 21.09 -19.23 -18.46
N GLU A 68 21.23 -18.56 -17.31
CA GLU A 68 21.37 -19.16 -15.98
C GLU A 68 20.03 -19.34 -15.26
N ALA A 69 18.95 -18.77 -15.79
CA ALA A 69 17.59 -18.97 -15.32
C ALA A 69 16.67 -19.43 -16.46
N SER A 70 15.70 -20.27 -16.13
CA SER A 70 14.68 -20.76 -17.06
C SER A 70 13.53 -19.77 -17.25
N ASP A 71 12.77 -19.93 -18.35
CA ASP A 71 11.54 -19.16 -18.60
C ASP A 71 10.57 -19.24 -17.40
N GLY A 72 10.43 -20.42 -16.79
CA GLY A 72 9.52 -20.64 -15.66
C GLY A 72 9.96 -19.93 -14.37
N GLU A 73 11.26 -19.82 -14.11
CA GLU A 73 11.79 -19.06 -12.97
C GLU A 73 11.58 -17.56 -13.16
N MET A 74 11.81 -17.06 -14.37
CA MET A 74 11.52 -15.67 -14.74
C MET A 74 10.03 -15.35 -14.59
N GLU A 75 9.15 -16.17 -15.16
CA GLU A 75 7.70 -15.96 -15.10
C GLU A 75 7.17 -15.99 -13.65
N SER A 76 7.71 -16.89 -12.83
CA SER A 76 7.38 -16.94 -11.39
C SER A 76 7.78 -15.65 -10.67
N GLN A 77 9.00 -15.16 -10.90
CA GLN A 77 9.48 -13.94 -10.26
C GLN A 77 8.73 -12.70 -10.76
N TYR A 78 8.40 -12.65 -12.05
CA TYR A 78 7.56 -11.62 -12.64
C TYR A 78 6.18 -11.58 -11.97
N GLY A 79 5.53 -12.74 -11.83
CA GLY A 79 4.21 -12.86 -11.18
C GLY A 79 4.21 -12.36 -9.74
N LYS A 80 5.26 -12.67 -8.95
CA LYS A 80 5.41 -12.15 -7.57
C LYS A 80 5.52 -10.63 -7.53
N SER A 81 6.33 -10.07 -8.43
CA SER A 81 6.59 -8.63 -8.50
C SER A 81 5.33 -7.88 -8.92
N LEU A 82 4.62 -8.41 -9.92
CA LEU A 82 3.35 -7.86 -10.37
C LEU A 82 2.30 -7.85 -9.23
N ALA A 83 2.14 -8.96 -8.52
CA ALA A 83 1.22 -9.05 -7.40
C ALA A 83 1.57 -8.06 -6.26
N ALA A 84 2.86 -7.83 -6.00
CA ALA A 84 3.30 -6.84 -5.02
C ALA A 84 2.93 -5.41 -5.45
N VAL A 85 3.17 -5.06 -6.71
CA VAL A 85 2.81 -3.76 -7.28
C VAL A 85 1.29 -3.53 -7.23
N GLU A 86 0.49 -4.48 -7.71
CA GLU A 86 -0.98 -4.38 -7.70
C GLU A 86 -1.53 -4.19 -6.27
N LYS A 87 -0.97 -4.92 -5.30
CA LYS A 87 -1.34 -4.77 -3.89
C LYS A 87 -1.02 -3.37 -3.36
N LEU A 88 0.14 -2.81 -3.69
CA LEU A 88 0.53 -1.46 -3.28
C LEU A 88 -0.34 -0.39 -3.94
N GLU A 89 -0.69 -0.57 -5.22
CA GLU A 89 -1.59 0.31 -5.95
C GLU A 89 -3.00 0.31 -5.37
N LEU A 90 -3.57 -0.88 -5.12
CA LEU A 90 -4.89 -1.00 -4.50
C LEU A 90 -4.91 -0.31 -3.14
N ARG A 91 -3.85 -0.48 -2.35
CA ARG A 91 -3.71 0.20 -1.06
C ARG A 91 -3.70 1.72 -1.24
N ASN A 92 -2.99 2.24 -2.26
CA ASN A 92 -2.97 3.67 -2.59
C ASN A 92 -4.34 4.20 -3.03
N MET A 93 -5.09 3.40 -3.78
CA MET A 93 -6.44 3.74 -4.19
C MET A 93 -7.38 3.82 -2.99
N LEU A 94 -7.27 2.88 -2.04
CA LEU A 94 -8.12 2.74 -0.85
C LEU A 94 -7.53 3.41 0.40
N ARG A 95 -6.95 4.60 0.25
CA ARG A 95 -6.21 5.29 1.34
C ARG A 95 -7.04 6.30 2.13
N ARG A 96 -8.25 6.60 1.70
CA ARG A 96 -9.13 7.57 2.37
C ARG A 96 -9.84 6.89 3.53
N GLU A 97 -10.29 7.68 4.50
CA GLU A 97 -10.98 7.16 5.67
C GLU A 97 -12.32 6.51 5.28
N GLU A 98 -12.98 7.08 4.27
CA GLU A 98 -14.27 6.62 3.75
C GLU A 98 -14.15 5.31 2.94
N ASP A 99 -12.97 4.95 2.45
CA ASP A 99 -12.77 3.73 1.65
C ASP A 99 -13.00 2.44 2.47
N ARG A 100 -13.08 2.57 3.81
CA ARG A 100 -13.45 1.49 4.73
C ARG A 100 -14.96 1.28 4.84
N LEU A 101 -15.75 2.23 4.33
CA LEU A 101 -17.20 2.20 4.42
C LEU A 101 -17.78 1.42 3.24
N GLY A 102 -18.91 0.75 3.46
CA GLY A 102 -19.67 0.15 2.37
C GLY A 102 -20.21 1.23 1.43
N ALA A 103 -20.13 0.99 0.13
CA ALA A 103 -20.73 1.87 -0.86
C ALA A 103 -22.24 1.58 -1.00
N LEU A 104 -23.06 2.64 -0.92
CA LEU A 104 -24.46 2.56 -1.32
C LEU A 104 -24.58 3.09 -2.76
N LEU A 105 -24.75 2.17 -3.70
CA LEU A 105 -24.96 2.51 -5.11
C LEU A 105 -26.47 2.59 -5.38
N LYS A 106 -26.96 3.79 -5.70
CA LYS A 106 -28.33 3.99 -6.16
C LYS A 106 -28.30 4.44 -7.62
N ILE A 107 -28.74 3.57 -8.51
CA ILE A 107 -28.95 3.90 -9.92
C ILE A 107 -30.36 4.47 -10.06
N ASN A 108 -30.49 5.64 -10.69
CA ASN A 108 -31.79 6.24 -11.01
C ASN A 108 -31.85 6.42 -12.52
N ALA A 109 -32.91 5.93 -13.15
CA ALA A 109 -33.16 6.19 -14.56
C ALA A 109 -33.32 7.70 -14.77
N GLY A 110 -32.62 8.23 -15.77
CA GLY A 110 -32.70 9.64 -16.15
C GLY A 110 -34.04 10.00 -16.80
N ALA A 111 -34.19 11.26 -17.19
CA ALA A 111 -35.39 11.74 -17.88
C ALA A 111 -35.45 11.26 -19.34
N GLY A 112 -35.88 10.01 -19.58
CA GLY A 112 -36.10 9.49 -20.94
C GLY A 112 -37.15 8.38 -21.04
N GLY A 113 -38.02 8.24 -20.03
CA GLY A 113 -39.15 7.31 -20.09
C GLY A 113 -38.70 5.84 -20.18
N THR A 114 -39.45 5.02 -20.92
CA THR A 114 -39.22 3.56 -21.03
C THR A 114 -37.83 3.18 -21.56
N GLU A 115 -37.25 3.97 -22.46
CA GLU A 115 -35.90 3.69 -23.00
C GLU A 115 -34.79 3.93 -21.96
N SER A 116 -35.01 4.80 -20.98
CA SER A 116 -34.06 5.03 -19.88
C SER A 116 -34.11 3.97 -18.78
N ASN A 117 -35.21 3.21 -18.71
CA ASN A 117 -35.35 2.09 -17.77
C ASN A 117 -34.70 0.80 -18.30
N ASP A 118 -34.53 0.67 -19.62
CA ASP A 118 -33.83 -0.48 -20.21
C ASP A 118 -32.29 -0.35 -20.13
N TRP A 119 -31.78 0.83 -19.75
CA TRP A 119 -30.33 1.12 -19.65
C TRP A 119 -29.83 1.32 -18.20
N ALA A 120 -30.73 1.56 -17.25
CA ALA A 120 -30.43 1.82 -15.84
C ALA A 120 -30.52 0.53 -15.01
#